data_AF-A0A800K558-F1
#
_entry.id   AF-A0A800K558-F1
#
_cell.length_a   1.000
_cell.length_b   1.000
_cell.length_c   1.000
_cell.angle_alpha   90.00
_cell.angle_beta   90.00
_cell.angle_gamma   90.00
#
_symmetry.space_group_name_H-M   'P 1'
#
loop_
_entity.id
_entity.type
_entity.pdbx_description
1 polymer ?
#
loop_
_entity_poly.entity_id
_entity_poly.type
_entity_poly.pdbx_seq_one_letter_code
_entity_poly.pdbx_strand_id
1 'polypeptide(L)'
;MTESLEGEIRILRSLFWSDRDPDGRGFAQLADAYRRDGDPKQAFELLGDGLDRQPDFSPGHVVATRLYLEQGLFSEAEISARRALDLDLVQAAPVSYSRTSA
;
A
#
# COMPACT_ATOMS: atom_id res chain seq x y z
N MET A 1 13.30 18.20 -10.33
CA MET A 1 12.21 17.21 -10.10
C MET A 1 11.76 17.17 -8.65
N THR A 2 12.62 17.52 -7.68
CA THR A 2 12.37 17.53 -6.23
C THR A 2 11.23 18.46 -5.79
N GLU A 3 11.15 19.70 -6.30
CA GLU A 3 10.08 20.64 -5.90
C GLU A 3 8.65 20.13 -6.21
N SER A 4 8.50 19.31 -7.25
CA SER A 4 7.21 18.69 -7.59
C SER A 4 6.83 17.56 -6.64
N LEU A 5 7.81 16.81 -6.12
CA LEU A 5 7.58 15.67 -5.23
C LEU A 5 7.31 16.15 -3.79
N GLU A 6 8.05 17.14 -3.31
CA GLU A 6 7.77 17.80 -2.03
C GLU A 6 6.36 18.43 -2.02
N GLY A 7 5.94 18.99 -3.17
CA GLY A 7 4.59 19.46 -3.41
C GLY A 7 3.54 18.36 -3.29
N GLU A 8 3.77 17.23 -3.97
CA GLU A 8 2.94 16.02 -3.91
C GLU A 8 2.80 15.52 -2.47
N ILE A 9 3.91 15.35 -1.75
CA ILE A 9 3.94 14.90 -0.34
C ILE A 9 3.16 15.86 0.56
N ARG A 10 3.31 17.18 0.37
CA ARG A 10 2.58 18.18 1.16
C ARG A 10 1.07 18.08 0.96
N ILE A 11 0.63 17.87 -0.27
CA ILE A 11 -0.78 17.71 -0.60
C ILE A 11 -1.32 16.39 -0.03
N LEU A 12 -0.62 15.28 -0.25
CA LEU A 12 -1.03 13.97 0.25
C LEU A 12 -1.14 13.96 1.78
N ARG A 13 -0.19 14.60 2.49
CA ARG A 13 -0.23 14.72 3.96
C ARG A 13 -1.40 15.57 4.46
N SER A 14 -1.86 16.57 3.70
CA SER A 14 -3.03 17.38 4.11
C SER A 14 -4.36 16.65 3.87
N LEU A 15 -4.38 15.67 2.97
CA LEU A 15 -5.53 14.82 2.69
C LEU A 15 -5.58 13.61 3.65
N PHE A 16 -4.42 13.07 4.00
CA PHE A 16 -4.25 11.99 4.98
C PHE A 16 -4.81 12.42 6.35
N TRP A 17 -5.77 11.66 6.89
CA TRP A 17 -6.55 11.97 8.12
C TRP A 17 -7.51 13.17 8.04
N SER A 18 -7.79 13.71 6.85
CA SER A 18 -8.89 14.65 6.67
C SER A 18 -10.22 13.90 6.50
N ASP A 19 -11.36 14.58 6.66
CA ASP A 19 -12.70 14.09 6.28
C ASP A 19 -12.77 13.61 4.82
N ARG A 20 -11.78 14.00 3.99
CA ARG A 20 -11.63 13.59 2.59
C ARG A 20 -11.05 12.19 2.39
N ASP A 21 -10.52 11.58 3.45
CA ASP A 21 -10.06 10.19 3.47
C ASP A 21 -10.74 9.42 4.60
N PRO A 22 -12.07 9.23 4.54
CA PRO A 22 -12.84 8.60 5.63
C PRO A 22 -12.42 7.15 5.87
N ASP A 23 -11.89 6.49 4.85
CA ASP A 23 -11.38 5.12 4.93
C ASP A 23 -9.87 5.07 5.25
N GLY A 24 -9.19 6.22 5.35
CA GLY A 24 -7.76 6.29 5.65
C GLY A 24 -6.87 5.61 4.61
N ARG A 25 -7.30 5.50 3.35
CA ARG A 25 -6.63 4.74 2.27
C ARG A 25 -5.53 5.54 1.55
N GLY A 26 -5.38 6.83 1.85
CA GLY A 26 -4.34 7.70 1.28
C GLY A 26 -2.91 7.34 1.70
N PHE A 27 -2.74 6.52 2.75
CA PHE A 27 -1.42 6.15 3.27
C PHE A 27 -0.51 5.51 2.22
N ALA A 28 -1.04 4.67 1.33
CA ALA A 28 -0.23 3.99 0.32
C ALA A 28 0.36 4.97 -0.70
N GLN A 29 -0.41 5.99 -1.10
CA GLN A 29 0.07 7.04 -2.00
C GLN A 29 1.14 7.90 -1.33
N LEU A 30 0.91 8.28 -0.06
CA LEU A 30 1.89 9.07 0.70
C LEU A 30 3.18 8.28 0.94
N ALA A 31 3.08 6.98 1.27
CA ALA A 31 4.23 6.11 1.43
C ALA A 31 5.02 5.94 0.12
N ASP A 32 4.36 5.80 -1.03
CA ASP A 32 5.04 5.74 -2.33
C ASP A 32 5.76 7.06 -2.66
N ALA A 33 5.18 8.20 -2.29
CA ALA A 33 5.83 9.50 -2.44
C ALA A 33 7.08 9.62 -1.57
N TYR A 34 7.04 9.22 -0.29
CA TYR A 34 8.22 9.18 0.59
C TYR A 34 9.29 8.21 0.10
N ARG A 35 8.89 7.04 -0.43
CA ARG A 35 9.81 6.09 -1.07
C ARG A 35 10.54 6.73 -2.25
N ARG A 36 9.82 7.42 -3.13
CA ARG A 36 10.39 8.16 -4.28
C ARG A 36 11.28 9.33 -3.86
N ASP A 37 11.04 9.90 -2.69
CA ASP A 37 11.81 11.01 -2.10
C ASP A 37 13.12 10.52 -1.44
N GLY A 38 13.28 9.20 -1.31
CA GLY A 38 14.45 8.61 -0.65
C GLY A 38 14.36 8.61 0.88
N ASP A 39 13.15 8.74 1.44
CA ASP A 39 12.87 8.60 2.87
C ASP A 39 12.13 7.26 3.14
N PRO A 40 12.87 6.13 3.14
CA PRO A 40 12.26 4.82 3.37
C PRO A 40 11.71 4.68 4.79
N LYS A 41 12.22 5.47 5.76
CA LYS A 41 11.77 5.41 7.14
C LYS A 41 10.32 5.89 7.25
N GLN A 42 10.01 7.06 6.70
CA GLN A 42 8.64 7.58 6.68
C GLN A 42 7.69 6.67 5.88
N ALA A 43 8.17 6.10 4.78
CA ALA A 43 7.39 5.15 4.00
C ALA A 43 7.02 3.89 4.81
N PHE A 44 7.96 3.31 5.57
CA PHE A 44 7.67 2.17 6.43
C PHE A 44 6.72 2.49 7.58
N GLU A 45 6.89 3.63 8.26
CA GLU A 45 6.00 4.05 9.35
C GLU A 45 4.55 4.15 8.86
N LEU A 46 4.33 4.81 7.71
CA LEU A 46 3.00 4.94 7.11
C LEU A 46 2.40 3.61 6.67
N LEU A 47 3.22 2.73 6.08
CA LEU A 47 2.77 1.40 5.67
C LEU A 47 2.42 0.52 6.85
N GLY A 48 3.20 0.58 7.94
CA GLY A 48 2.91 -0.14 9.18
C GLY A 48 1.59 0.32 9.78
N ASP A 49 1.44 1.61 10.05
CA ASP A 49 0.22 2.18 10.62
C ASP A 49 -1.02 1.93 9.74
N GLY A 50 -0.86 2.06 8.41
CA GLY A 50 -1.93 1.87 7.45
C GLY A 50 -2.37 0.41 7.33
N LEU A 51 -1.43 -0.52 7.22
CA LEU A 51 -1.72 -1.95 7.09
C LEU A 51 -2.15 -2.58 8.42
N ASP A 52 -1.74 -2.06 9.57
CA ASP A 52 -2.28 -2.48 10.87
C ASP A 52 -3.78 -2.18 10.99
N ARG A 53 -4.24 -1.06 10.42
CA ARG A 53 -5.66 -0.68 10.37
C ARG A 53 -6.41 -1.36 9.23
N GLN A 54 -5.75 -1.56 8.09
CA GLN A 54 -6.33 -2.09 6.87
C GLN A 54 -5.46 -3.23 6.31
N PRO A 55 -5.45 -4.39 6.97
CA PRO A 55 -4.55 -5.49 6.61
C PRO A 55 -4.82 -6.06 5.21
N ASP A 56 -6.03 -5.88 4.70
CA ASP A 56 -6.47 -6.39 3.40
C ASP A 56 -6.37 -5.32 2.27
N PHE A 57 -5.68 -4.21 2.52
CA PHE A 57 -5.52 -3.15 1.53
C PHE A 57 -4.38 -3.46 0.56
N SER A 58 -4.73 -4.12 -0.56
CA SER A 58 -3.78 -4.55 -1.61
C SER A 58 -2.79 -3.45 -2.06
N PRO A 59 -3.20 -2.19 -2.34
CA PRO A 59 -2.25 -1.15 -2.75
C PRO A 59 -1.15 -0.87 -1.71
N GLY A 60 -1.44 -1.00 -0.42
CA GLY A 60 -0.44 -0.86 0.64
C GLY A 60 0.63 -1.95 0.56
N HIS A 61 0.23 -3.20 0.34
CA HIS A 61 1.16 -4.33 0.18
C HIS A 61 2.02 -4.21 -1.09
N VAL A 62 1.48 -3.63 -2.18
CA VAL A 62 2.26 -3.35 -3.39
C VAL A 62 3.38 -2.34 -3.13
N VAL A 63 3.07 -1.24 -2.42
CA VAL A 63 4.07 -0.22 -2.09
C VAL A 63 5.10 -0.77 -1.10
N ALA A 64 4.67 -1.56 -0.10
CA ALA A 64 5.57 -2.25 0.83
C ALA A 64 6.54 -3.18 0.09
N THR A 65 6.05 -3.95 -0.88
CA THR A 65 6.89 -4.83 -1.71
C THR A 65 8.02 -4.04 -2.38
N ARG A 66 7.69 -2.92 -3.03
CA ARG A 66 8.68 -2.08 -3.73
C ARG A 66 9.69 -1.49 -2.76
N LEU A 67 9.22 -1.00 -1.63
CA LEU A 67 10.06 -0.42 -0.59
C LEU A 67 11.03 -1.46 -0.02
N TYR A 68 10.57 -2.66 0.32
CA TYR A 68 11.42 -3.75 0.80
C TYR A 68 12.47 -4.17 -0.23
N LEU A 69 12.11 -4.25 -1.52
CA LEU A 69 13.07 -4.53 -2.60
C LEU A 69 14.18 -3.48 -2.69
N GLU A 70 13.81 -2.20 -2.58
CA GLU A 70 14.77 -1.09 -2.63
C GLU A 70 15.72 -1.07 -1.42
N GLN A 71 15.28 -1.62 -0.28
CA GLN A 71 16.11 -1.78 0.92
C GLN A 71 16.88 -3.12 0.97
N GLY A 72 16.71 -4.00 -0.02
CA GLY A 72 17.34 -5.33 -0.03
C GLY A 72 16.73 -6.35 0.95
N LEU A 73 15.52 -6.07 1.46
CA LEU A 73 14.77 -6.91 2.39
C LEU A 73 13.89 -7.89 1.61
N PHE A 74 14.54 -8.87 0.96
CA PHE A 74 13.87 -9.72 -0.03
C PHE A 74 12.81 -10.67 0.57
N SER A 75 13.01 -11.13 1.81
CA SER A 75 12.05 -12.02 2.48
C SER A 75 10.74 -11.31 2.79
N GLU A 76 10.82 -10.08 3.29
CA GLU A 76 9.69 -9.21 3.57
C GLU A 76 8.99 -8.80 2.28
N ALA A 77 9.76 -8.49 1.24
CA ALA A 77 9.23 -8.20 -0.09
C ALA A 77 8.40 -9.37 -0.64
N GLU A 78 8.87 -10.62 -0.50
CA GLU A 78 8.13 -11.80 -0.95
C GLU A 78 6.80 -11.96 -0.18
N ILE A 79 6.83 -11.78 1.14
CA ILE A 79 5.63 -11.87 1.99
C ILE A 79 4.60 -10.82 1.57
N SER A 80 5.01 -9.55 1.41
CA SER A 80 4.13 -8.47 0.96
C SER A 80 3.61 -8.70 -0.46
N ALA A 81 4.45 -9.19 -1.38
CA ALA A 81 4.04 -9.48 -2.75
C ALA A 81 2.97 -10.58 -2.80
N ARG A 82 3.14 -11.64 -2.00
CA ARG A 82 2.15 -12.72 -1.89
C ARG A 82 0.81 -12.18 -1.38
N ARG A 83 0.84 -11.35 -0.35
CA ARG A 83 -0.37 -10.72 0.21
C ARG A 83 -1.09 -9.86 -0.81
N ALA A 84 -0.37 -9.02 -1.56
CA ALA A 84 -0.98 -8.21 -2.63
C ALA A 84 -1.69 -9.09 -3.68
N LEU A 85 -1.03 -10.15 -4.13
CA LEU A 85 -1.60 -11.08 -5.12
C LEU A 85 -2.82 -11.82 -4.58
N ASP A 86 -2.77 -12.33 -3.34
CA ASP A 86 -3.90 -13.04 -2.73
C ASP A 86 -5.12 -12.11 -2.62
N LEU A 87 -4.91 -10.85 -2.24
CA LEU A 87 -5.97 -9.87 -2.10
C LEU A 87 -6.57 -9.44 -3.44
N ASP A 88 -5.75 -9.24 -4.48
CA ASP A 88 -6.23 -8.93 -5.83
C ASP A 88 -7.04 -10.09 -6.42
N LEU A 89 -6.59 -11.34 -6.21
CA LEU A 89 -7.29 -12.54 -6.67
C LEU A 89 -8.59 -12.78 -5.90
N VAL A 90 -8.63 -12.50 -4.58
CA VAL A 90 -9.85 -12.58 -3.77
C VAL A 90 -10.86 -11.50 -4.18
N GLN A 91 -10.41 -10.28 -4.49
CA GLN A 91 -11.31 -9.21 -4.96
C GLN A 91 -11.82 -9.44 -6.39
N ALA A 92 -11.04 -10.11 -7.24
CA ALA A 92 -11.43 -10.44 -8.62
C ALA A 92 -12.40 -11.64 -8.73
N ALA A 93 -12.64 -12.39 -7.65
CA ALA A 93 -13.39 -13.64 -7.71
C ALA A 93 -14.72 -13.61 -6.91
N PRO A 94 -15.86 -13.27 -7.54
CA PRO A 94 -17.14 -13.86 -7.19
C PRO A 94 -17.42 -15.02 -8.15
N VAL A 95 -16.51 -15.99 -8.27
CA VAL A 95 -16.88 -17.26 -8.93
C VAL A 95 -17.60 -18.12 -7.90
N SER A 96 -18.92 -17.92 -7.84
CA SER A 96 -19.86 -18.92 -7.33
C SER A 96 -19.58 -20.25 -8.02
N TYR A 97 -18.80 -21.11 -7.36
CA TYR A 97 -18.85 -22.53 -7.65
C TYR A 97 -20.18 -23.04 -7.13
N SER A 98 -21.22 -22.88 -7.95
CA SER A 98 -22.40 -23.74 -7.87
C SER A 98 -21.89 -25.15 -8.10
N ARG A 99 -21.70 -25.89 -7.01
CA ARG A 99 -21.57 -27.35 -7.04
C ARG A 99 -22.91 -27.88 -7.57
N THR A 100 -23.07 -27.94 -8.88
CA THR A 100 -24.16 -28.71 -9.47
C THR A 100 -23.74 -30.17 -9.38
N SER A 101 -24.15 -30.79 -8.29
CA SER A 101 -24.31 -32.23 -8.23
C SER A 101 -25.39 -32.64 -9.23
N ALA A 102 -25.01 -33.39 -10.26
CA ALA A 102 -25.88 -34.32 -10.98
C ALA A 102 -25.01 -35.36 -11.68
#